data_AF-A0A0C2BEW9-F1
#
_entry.id   AF-A0A0C2BEW9-F1
#
_cell.length_a   1.000
_cell.length_b   1.000
_cell.length_c   1.000
_cell.angle_alpha   90.00
_cell.angle_beta   90.00
_cell.angle_gamma   90.00
#
_symmetry.space_group_name_H-M   'P 1'
#
loop_
_entity.id
_entity.type
_entity.pdbx_description
1 polymer ?
#
loop_
_entity_poly.entity_id
_entity_poly.type
_entity_poly.pdbx_seq_one_letter_code
_entity_poly.pdbx_strand_id
1 'polypeptide(L)'
;SYSGPADGARPETAELVGRVLGEAGERPLVAVVRDVHRHVWMEEALDALVAARPGTIVVEMGVNEAEPRGALHIATHGAARVCGEAAAEVITGRRA
;
A
#
# COMPACT_ATOMS: atom_id res chain seq x y z
N SER A 1 13.40 -19.15 0.25
CA SER A 1 12.21 -19.39 -0.58
C SER A 1 10.98 -19.32 0.30
N TYR A 2 10.31 -18.17 0.35
CA TYR A 2 9.06 -18.04 1.11
C TYR A 2 7.93 -18.39 0.15
N SER A 3 7.29 -19.55 0.36
CA SER A 3 6.01 -19.86 -0.27
C SER A 3 5.00 -18.92 0.34
N GLY A 4 4.54 -17.93 -0.44
CA GLY A 4 3.37 -17.14 -0.07
C GLY A 4 2.16 -18.05 0.16
N PRO A 5 1.15 -17.60 0.92
CA PRO A 5 -0.03 -18.41 1.16
C PRO A 5 -0.63 -18.83 -0.19
N ALA A 6 -0.81 -20.14 -0.36
CA ALA A 6 -1.56 -20.71 -1.48
C ALA A 6 -2.93 -20.03 -1.54
N ASP A 7 -3.41 -19.83 -2.78
CA ASP A 7 -4.60 -19.08 -3.21
C ASP A 7 -5.89 -19.38 -2.39
N GLY A 8 -5.91 -18.92 -1.14
CA GLY A 8 -7.08 -18.89 -0.28
C GLY A 8 -7.91 -17.70 -0.71
N ALA A 9 -9.16 -17.97 -1.09
CA ALA A 9 -10.19 -17.02 -1.50
C ALA A 9 -9.83 -15.56 -1.15
N ARG A 10 -9.29 -14.83 -2.13
CA ARG A 10 -9.00 -13.41 -1.95
C ARG A 10 -10.34 -12.74 -1.63
N PRO A 11 -10.46 -11.95 -0.55
CA PRO A 11 -11.67 -11.16 -0.34
C PRO A 11 -11.94 -10.36 -1.61
N GLU A 12 -13.19 -10.32 -2.03
CA GLU A 12 -13.57 -9.44 -3.15
C GLU A 12 -13.06 -8.03 -2.82
N THR A 13 -12.50 -7.35 -3.81
CA THR A 13 -11.80 -6.06 -3.61
C THR A 13 -12.63 -5.08 -2.77
N ALA A 14 -13.95 -5.06 -2.96
CA ALA A 14 -14.88 -4.24 -2.19
C ALA A 14 -14.93 -4.60 -0.69
N GLU A 15 -14.92 -5.89 -0.33
CA GLU A 15 -14.93 -6.35 1.06
C GLU A 15 -13.62 -5.98 1.76
N LEU A 16 -12.49 -6.18 1.09
CA LEU A 16 -11.18 -5.78 1.59
C LEU A 16 -11.13 -4.28 1.89
N VAL A 17 -11.56 -3.47 0.92
CA VAL A 17 -11.58 -2.00 1.06
C VAL A 17 -12.53 -1.58 2.19
N GLY A 18 -13.73 -2.16 2.26
CA GLY A 18 -14.70 -1.86 3.32
C GLY A 18 -14.14 -2.15 4.72
N ARG A 19 -13.48 -3.30 4.90
CA ARG A 19 -12.82 -3.66 6.16
C ARG A 19 -11.70 -2.67 6.50
N VAL A 20 -10.80 -2.38 5.56
CA VAL A 20 -9.68 -1.45 5.80
C VAL A 20 -10.18 -0.06 6.19
N LEU A 21 -11.19 0.46 5.50
CA LEU A 21 -11.77 1.77 5.81
C LEU A 21 -12.51 1.76 7.15
N GLY A 22 -13.25 0.70 7.46
CA GLY A 22 -13.94 0.53 8.74
C GLY A 22 -12.96 0.47 9.92
N GLU A 23 -11.87 -0.29 9.78
CA GLU A 23 -10.81 -0.35 10.79
C GLU A 23 -10.08 0.98 10.93
N ALA A 24 -9.77 1.66 9.83
CA ALA A 24 -9.08 2.95 9.84
C ALA A 24 -9.92 4.05 10.51
N GLY A 25 -11.24 4.07 10.26
CA GLY A 25 -12.12 5.15 10.68
C GLY A 25 -11.61 6.51 10.16
N GLU A 26 -11.56 7.52 11.02
CA GLU A 26 -11.10 8.86 10.66
C GLU A 26 -9.56 9.01 10.58
N ARG A 27 -8.80 7.98 10.94
CA ARG A 27 -7.33 8.07 10.99
C ARG A 27 -6.72 8.12 9.59
N PRO A 28 -5.60 8.87 9.39
CA PRO A 28 -4.87 8.85 8.13
C PRO A 28 -4.51 7.42 7.71
N LEU A 29 -4.61 7.16 6.40
CA LEU A 29 -4.34 5.84 5.83
C LEU A 29 -3.02 5.85 5.07
N VAL A 30 -2.15 4.88 5.38
CA VAL A 30 -0.91 4.62 4.65
C VAL A 30 -1.02 3.21 4.06
N ALA A 31 -1.12 3.13 2.74
CA ALA A 31 -1.14 1.88 1.99
C ALA A 31 0.29 1.49 1.61
N VAL A 32 0.85 0.46 2.27
CA VAL A 32 2.15 -0.09 1.92
C VAL A 32 1.94 -1.26 0.97
N VAL A 33 2.46 -1.13 -0.25
CA VAL A 33 2.31 -2.10 -1.33
C VAL A 33 3.67 -2.56 -1.82
N ARG A 34 3.70 -3.74 -2.44
CA ARG A 34 4.94 -4.31 -2.95
C ARG A 34 4.71 -4.97 -4.29
N ASP A 35 5.57 -4.62 -5.25
CA ASP A 35 5.58 -5.21 -6.59
C ASP A 35 4.18 -5.17 -7.25
N VAL A 36 3.48 -4.02 -7.15
CA VAL A 36 2.08 -3.84 -7.61
C VAL A 36 1.91 -4.25 -9.07
N HIS A 37 2.88 -3.90 -9.92
CA HIS A 37 2.94 -4.27 -11.34
C HIS A 37 2.85 -5.79 -11.60
N ARG A 38 3.11 -6.65 -10.60
CA ARG A 38 3.02 -8.11 -10.73
C ARG A 38 1.66 -8.68 -10.33
N HIS A 39 0.78 -7.87 -9.75
CA HIS A 39 -0.42 -8.32 -9.07
C HIS A 39 -1.62 -7.41 -9.40
N VAL A 40 -2.34 -7.75 -10.47
CA VAL A 40 -3.55 -7.02 -10.91
C VAL A 40 -4.56 -6.80 -9.77
N TRP A 41 -4.77 -7.80 -8.92
CA TRP A 41 -5.68 -7.65 -7.76
C TRP A 41 -5.22 -6.56 -6.78
N MET A 42 -3.91 -6.35 -6.62
CA MET A 42 -3.34 -5.33 -5.74
C MET A 42 -3.52 -3.95 -6.35
N GLU A 43 -3.36 -3.86 -7.67
CA GLU A 43 -3.64 -2.65 -8.43
C GLU A 43 -5.11 -2.23 -8.28
N GLU A 44 -6.05 -3.16 -8.49
CA GLU A 44 -7.49 -2.93 -8.33
C GLU A 44 -7.85 -2.53 -6.89
N ALA A 45 -7.29 -3.21 -5.90
CA ALA A 45 -7.52 -2.89 -4.49
C ALA A 45 -6.95 -1.52 -4.10
N LEU A 46 -5.77 -1.17 -4.61
CA LEU A 46 -5.15 0.13 -4.39
C LEU A 46 -5.97 1.24 -5.04
N ASP A 47 -6.47 1.05 -6.26
CA ASP A 47 -7.37 2.00 -6.92
C ASP A 47 -8.65 2.23 -6.14
N ALA A 48 -9.32 1.14 -5.75
CA ALA A 48 -10.56 1.22 -5.00
C ALA A 48 -10.34 1.93 -3.65
N LEU A 49 -9.22 1.67 -2.98
CA LEU A 49 -8.87 2.30 -1.71
C LEU A 49 -8.58 3.80 -1.86
N VAL A 50 -7.79 4.18 -2.87
CA VAL A 50 -7.47 5.58 -3.17
C VAL A 50 -8.72 6.36 -3.60
N ALA A 51 -9.59 5.75 -4.41
CA ALA A 51 -10.85 6.36 -4.82
C ALA A 51 -11.78 6.61 -3.62
N ALA A 52 -11.89 5.64 -2.70
CA ALA A 52 -12.71 5.77 -1.50
C ALA A 52 -12.11 6.75 -0.47
N ARG A 53 -10.78 6.85 -0.40
CA ARG A 53 -10.07 7.77 0.50
C ARG A 53 -8.96 8.50 -0.26
N PRO A 54 -9.26 9.63 -0.93
CA PRO A 54 -8.29 10.37 -1.73
C PRO A 54 -7.05 10.86 -0.96
N GLY A 55 -7.16 11.01 0.36
CA GLY A 55 -6.04 11.36 1.25
C GLY A 55 -5.07 10.22 1.58
N THR A 56 -5.20 9.05 0.94
CA THR A 56 -4.33 7.90 1.20
C THR A 56 -2.90 8.18 0.74
N ILE A 57 -1.94 7.91 1.62
CA ILE A 57 -0.50 7.90 1.30
C ILE A 57 -0.14 6.50 0.82
N VAL A 58 0.56 6.40 -0.30
CA VAL A 58 1.01 5.12 -0.87
C VAL A 58 2.52 5.00 -0.70
N VAL A 59 2.96 3.88 -0.13
CA VAL A 59 4.38 3.50 -0.05
C VAL A 59 4.56 2.26 -0.89
N GLU A 60 5.17 2.41 -2.06
CA GLU A 60 5.49 1.28 -2.93
C GLU A 60 6.92 0.81 -2.67
N MET A 61 7.04 -0.45 -2.29
CA MET A 61 8.30 -1.10 -1.96
C MET A 61 8.68 -2.16 -3.01
N GLY A 62 9.98 -2.37 -3.19
CA GLY A 62 10.50 -3.36 -4.15
C GLY A 62 10.78 -2.73 -5.51
N VAL A 63 10.29 -3.36 -6.59
CA VAL A 63 10.41 -2.82 -7.95
C VAL A 63 9.22 -1.92 -8.26
N ASN A 64 9.52 -0.62 -8.39
CA ASN A 64 8.56 0.46 -8.58
C ASN A 64 8.28 0.69 -10.08
N GLU A 65 7.31 -0.05 -10.63
CA GLU A 65 6.90 0.03 -12.05
C GLU A 65 5.42 0.41 -12.23
N ALA A 66 4.66 0.53 -11.13
CA ALA A 66 3.27 0.96 -11.20
C ALA A 66 3.16 2.49 -11.34
N GLU A 67 2.10 2.96 -12.01
CA GLU A 67 1.78 4.39 -12.08
C GLU A 67 1.55 4.94 -10.65
N PRO A 68 2.10 6.12 -10.29
CA PRO A 68 1.90 6.71 -8.97
C PRO A 68 0.42 6.99 -8.63
N ARG A 69 0.02 6.72 -7.38
CA ARG A 69 -1.35 6.91 -6.88
C ARG A 69 -1.38 7.51 -5.48
N GLY A 70 -2.53 8.05 -5.10
CA GLY A 70 -2.79 8.63 -3.78
C GLY A 70 -2.38 10.10 -3.65
N ALA A 71 -2.55 10.66 -2.45
CA ALA A 71 -2.19 12.05 -2.16
C ALA A 71 -0.67 12.26 -2.08
N LEU A 72 0.06 11.20 -1.72
CA LEU A 72 1.53 11.15 -1.68
C LEU A 72 1.94 9.73 -2.07
N HIS A 73 2.90 9.61 -3.00
CA HIS A 73 3.47 8.34 -3.42
C HIS A 73 4.97 8.30 -3.10
N ILE A 74 5.38 7.30 -2.32
CA ILE A 74 6.78 7.08 -1.92
C ILE A 74 7.26 5.77 -2.55
N ALA A 75 8.18 5.86 -3.50
CA ALA A 75 8.87 4.72 -4.09
C ALA A 75 10.18 4.44 -3.34
N THR A 76 10.25 3.33 -2.60
CA THR A 76 11.41 3.05 -1.73
C THR A 76 12.56 2.35 -2.43
N HIS A 77 12.39 1.89 -3.69
CA HIS A 77 13.41 1.20 -4.52
C HIS A 77 14.07 -0.01 -3.83
N GLY A 78 13.40 -0.57 -2.83
CA GLY A 78 13.88 -1.64 -1.98
C GLY A 78 12.82 -2.03 -0.95
N ALA A 79 12.81 -3.30 -0.55
CA ALA A 79 11.85 -3.84 0.41
C ALA A 79 12.48 -4.18 1.78
N ALA A 80 13.66 -3.63 2.05
CA ALA A 80 14.35 -3.84 3.32
C ALA A 80 13.69 -3.05 4.46
N ARG A 81 13.90 -3.48 5.71
CA ARG A 81 13.38 -2.79 6.91
C ARG A 81 13.72 -1.29 6.91
N VAL A 82 14.97 -0.94 6.59
CA VAL A 82 15.45 0.45 6.54
C VAL A 82 14.70 1.30 5.52
N CYS A 83 14.19 0.70 4.43
CA CYS A 83 13.39 1.40 3.44
C CYS A 83 12.02 1.82 4.01
N GLY A 84 11.39 0.92 4.80
CA GLY A 84 10.13 1.22 5.48
C GLY A 84 10.30 2.27 6.58
N GLU A 85 11.42 2.24 7.30
CA GLU A 85 11.76 3.23 8.32
C GLU A 85 11.94 4.62 7.71
N ALA A 86 12.72 4.72 6.62
CA ALA A 86 12.89 5.97 5.90
C ALA A 86 11.55 6.52 5.36
N ALA A 87 10.66 5.66 4.85
CA ALA A 87 9.33 6.09 4.43
C ALA A 87 8.49 6.61 5.61
N ALA A 88 8.52 5.93 6.76
CA ALA A 88 7.82 6.37 7.97
C ALA A 88 8.37 7.69 8.53
N GLU A 89 9.68 7.89 8.49
CA GLU A 89 10.36 9.14 8.85
C GLU A 89 9.85 10.31 8.00
N VAL A 90 9.81 10.12 6.67
CA VAL A 90 9.28 11.12 5.73
C VAL A 90 7.81 11.43 6.03
N ILE A 91 6.96 10.41 6.21
CA ILE A 91 5.53 10.60 6.48
C ILE A 91 5.29 11.35 7.80
N THR A 92 6.10 11.06 8.81
CA THR A 92 5.91 11.61 10.17
C THR A 92 6.69 12.89 10.44
N GLY A 93 7.50 13.35 9.47
CA GLY A 93 8.37 14.51 9.63
C GLY A 93 9.45 14.32 10.69
N ARG A 94 9.79 13.07 11.02
CA ARG A 94 10.82 12.72 12.01
C ARG A 94 12.09 12.31 11.27
N ARG A 95 13.24 12.63 11.85
CA ARG A 95 14.53 12.02 11.49
C ARG A 95 14.99 11.21 12.70
N ALA A 96 15.53 10.01 12.47
CA ALA A 96 16.19 9.23 13.51
C ALA A 96 17.45 9.91 14.04
#